data_AF-C7LAI4-F1
#
_entry.id   AF-C7LAI4-F1
#
_cell.length_a   1.000
_cell.length_b   1.000
_cell.length_c   1.000
_cell.angle_alpha   90.00
_cell.angle_beta   90.00
_cell.angle_gamma   90.00
#
_symmetry.space_group_name_H-M   'P 1'
#
loop_
_entity.id
_entity.type
_entity.pdbx_description
1 polymer ?
#
loop_
_entity_poly.entity_id
_entity_poly.type
_entity_poly.pdbx_seq_one_letter_code
_entity_poly.pdbx_strand_id
1 'polypeptide(L)'
;MIKERSDLKFLFLTKRIDRFRYCIPEDLNDGYENVIICCTIENQKNADYKISIFKDLPIKHKCITAQPLLEKVNIEKYLKDIELVVVGGESDNNARTLDYDWVLDIRNQCVKANVNFEFRQCGTHFIKDGKLYNLQVKDLCKQAKLVNINYNI
;
A
#
# COMPACT_ATOMS: atom_id res chain seq x y z
N MET A 1 -4.63 -25.29 7.94
CA MET A 1 -3.31 -24.74 7.52
C MET A 1 -3.03 -23.31 7.99
N ILE A 2 -3.71 -22.26 7.49
CA ILE A 2 -3.38 -20.85 7.86
C ILE A 2 -3.56 -20.60 9.36
N LYS A 3 -4.71 -20.99 9.92
CA LYS A 3 -5.01 -20.86 11.35
C LYS A 3 -4.07 -21.66 12.26
N GLU A 4 -3.69 -22.86 11.84
CA GLU A 4 -2.86 -23.79 12.62
C GLU A 4 -1.39 -23.32 12.69
N ARG A 5 -0.91 -22.60 11.67
CA ARG A 5 0.47 -22.12 11.57
C ARG A 5 0.64 -20.75 12.20
N SER A 6 0.38 -20.66 13.51
CA SER A 6 0.56 -19.43 14.29
C SER A 6 2.02 -18.97 14.40
N ASP A 7 2.96 -19.84 14.04
CA ASP A 7 4.39 -19.57 13.92
C ASP A 7 4.77 -18.79 12.65
N LEU A 8 3.86 -18.67 11.67
CA LEU A 8 4.05 -17.93 10.43
C LEU A 8 3.15 -16.70 10.36
N LYS A 9 3.63 -15.62 9.74
CA LYS A 9 2.80 -14.50 9.29
C LYS A 9 2.49 -14.65 7.80
N PHE A 10 1.21 -14.66 7.45
CA PHE A 10 0.74 -14.75 6.07
C PHE A 10 0.37 -13.36 5.56
N LEU A 11 1.03 -12.92 4.48
CA LEU A 11 0.78 -11.64 3.84
C LEU A 11 0.07 -11.85 2.50
N PHE A 12 -1.10 -11.24 2.33
CA PHE A 12 -1.84 -11.27 1.07
C PHE A 12 -1.95 -9.88 0.48
N LEU A 13 -1.44 -9.69 -0.74
CA LEU A 13 -1.64 -8.47 -1.51
C LEU A 13 -2.72 -8.72 -2.56
N THR A 14 -3.75 -7.88 -2.62
CA THR A 14 -4.84 -8.06 -3.58
C THR A 14 -5.30 -6.75 -4.21
N LYS A 15 -5.47 -6.79 -5.54
CA LYS A 15 -6.17 -5.76 -6.31
C LYS A 15 -7.68 -5.98 -6.37
N ARG A 16 -8.17 -7.10 -5.86
CA ARG A 16 -9.56 -7.59 -5.98
C ARG A 16 -10.16 -7.81 -4.59
N ILE A 17 -10.12 -6.77 -3.76
CA ILE A 17 -10.60 -6.87 -2.37
C ILE A 17 -12.11 -7.15 -2.30
N ASP A 18 -12.85 -6.79 -3.34
CA ASP A 18 -14.26 -7.13 -3.56
C ASP A 18 -14.50 -8.64 -3.57
N ARG A 19 -13.51 -9.45 -3.95
CA ARG A 19 -13.62 -10.92 -3.94
C ARG A 19 -13.46 -11.54 -2.55
N PHE A 20 -12.94 -10.79 -1.58
CA PHE A 20 -12.63 -11.32 -0.25
C PHE A 20 -13.85 -12.00 0.38
N ARG A 21 -15.05 -11.40 0.23
CA ARG A 21 -16.32 -11.92 0.78
C ARG A 21 -16.69 -13.32 0.29
N TYR A 22 -16.21 -13.73 -0.88
CA TYR A 22 -16.47 -15.06 -1.44
C TYR A 22 -15.42 -16.10 -1.06
N CYS A 23 -14.37 -15.69 -0.33
CA CYS A 23 -13.23 -16.53 0.04
C CYS A 23 -12.99 -16.56 1.55
N ILE A 24 -13.93 -16.06 2.35
CA ILE A 24 -13.83 -16.03 3.81
C ILE A 24 -13.94 -17.47 4.35
N PRO A 25 -12.92 -17.97 5.09
CA PRO A 25 -13.06 -19.22 5.83
C PRO A 25 -14.21 -19.13 6.84
N GLU A 26 -15.00 -20.20 6.97
CA GLU A 26 -16.15 -20.23 7.91
C GLU A 26 -15.73 -19.93 9.36
N ASP A 27 -14.49 -20.26 9.73
CA ASP A 27 -13.95 -20.08 11.08
C ASP A 27 -13.13 -18.79 11.27
N LEU A 28 -13.20 -17.84 10.34
CA LEU A 28 -12.44 -16.58 10.41
C LEU A 28 -12.81 -15.71 11.62
N ASN A 29 -14.08 -15.72 12.04
CA ASN A 29 -14.62 -14.84 13.09
C ASN A 29 -14.21 -13.36 12.85
N ASP A 30 -13.50 -12.75 13.79
CA ASP A 30 -13.00 -11.36 13.72
C ASP A 30 -11.66 -11.20 12.96
N GLY A 31 -11.19 -12.26 12.31
CA GLY A 31 -9.92 -12.30 11.58
C GLY A 31 -8.83 -13.09 12.32
N TYR A 32 -7.86 -13.58 11.55
CA TYR A 32 -6.69 -14.29 12.09
C TYR A 32 -5.55 -13.35 12.46
N GLU A 33 -5.02 -13.50 13.68
CA GLU A 33 -3.86 -12.76 14.21
C GLU A 33 -2.60 -12.91 13.34
N ASN A 34 -2.49 -14.02 12.62
CA ASN A 34 -1.33 -14.31 11.80
C ASN A 34 -1.53 -13.97 10.31
N VAL A 35 -2.58 -13.22 9.96
CA VAL A 35 -2.90 -12.83 8.58
C VAL A 35 -2.93 -11.32 8.41
N ILE A 36 -2.17 -10.82 7.45
CA ILE A 36 -2.14 -9.43 7.02
C ILE A 36 -2.73 -9.36 5.60
N ILE A 37 -3.71 -8.49 5.40
CA ILE A 37 -4.29 -8.24 4.07
C ILE A 37 -3.93 -6.82 3.64
N CYS A 38 -3.32 -6.70 2.47
CA CYS A 38 -3.01 -5.44 1.82
C CYS A 38 -3.99 -5.18 0.67
N CYS A 39 -4.75 -4.09 0.75
CA CYS A 39 -5.60 -3.64 -0.35
C CYS A 39 -4.78 -2.76 -1.31
N THR A 40 -4.62 -3.19 -2.57
CA THR A 40 -3.90 -2.40 -3.58
C THR A 40 -4.77 -1.32 -4.21
N ILE A 41 -4.32 -0.07 -4.16
CA ILE A 41 -4.99 1.10 -4.73
C ILE A 41 -4.04 1.86 -5.66
N GLU A 42 -4.40 1.97 -6.93
CA GLU A 42 -3.52 2.57 -7.94
C GLU A 42 -3.85 4.05 -8.22
N ASN A 43 -5.09 4.46 -7.95
CA ASN A 43 -5.65 5.78 -8.25
C ASN A 43 -6.84 6.09 -7.31
N GLN A 44 -7.36 7.33 -7.35
CA GLN A 44 -8.42 7.79 -6.45
C GLN A 44 -9.70 6.98 -6.61
N LYS A 45 -10.10 6.69 -7.86
CA LYS A 45 -11.28 5.86 -8.15
C LYS A 45 -11.18 4.50 -7.45
N ASN A 46 -10.03 3.83 -7.54
CA ASN A 46 -9.79 2.55 -6.90
C ASN A 46 -9.66 2.68 -5.37
N ALA A 47 -9.09 3.77 -4.87
CA ALA A 47 -9.07 4.04 -3.43
C ALA A 47 -10.50 4.14 -2.87
N ASP A 48 -11.33 4.95 -3.50
CA ASP A 48 -12.71 5.16 -3.04
C ASP A 48 -13.54 3.87 -3.12
N TYR A 49 -13.44 3.14 -4.23
CA TYR A 49 -14.17 1.88 -4.43
C TYR A 49 -13.67 0.75 -3.54
N LYS A 50 -12.36 0.49 -3.53
CA LYS A 50 -11.80 -0.70 -2.85
C LYS A 50 -11.76 -0.50 -1.34
N ILE A 51 -11.35 0.68 -0.86
CA ILE A 51 -11.20 0.89 0.57
C ILE A 51 -12.56 1.01 1.27
N SER A 52 -13.58 1.52 0.58
CA SER A 52 -14.96 1.50 1.11
C SER A 52 -15.51 0.09 1.34
N ILE A 53 -15.05 -0.92 0.59
CA ILE A 53 -15.35 -2.33 0.87
C ILE A 53 -14.43 -2.86 1.97
N PHE A 54 -13.12 -2.57 1.86
CA PHE A 54 -12.07 -3.09 2.72
C PHE A 54 -12.27 -2.75 4.20
N LYS A 55 -12.73 -1.52 4.49
CA LYS A 55 -12.99 -1.04 5.85
C LYS A 55 -13.97 -1.94 6.61
N ASP A 56 -14.94 -2.54 5.92
CA ASP A 56 -16.03 -3.33 6.52
C ASP A 56 -15.71 -4.84 6.57
N LEU A 57 -14.55 -5.27 6.08
CA LEU A 57 -14.16 -6.69 6.11
C LEU A 57 -13.63 -7.10 7.49
N PRO A 58 -13.92 -8.34 7.95
CA PRO A 58 -13.44 -8.88 9.23
C PRO A 58 -11.96 -9.30 9.12
N ILE A 59 -11.10 -8.30 8.99
CA ILE A 59 -9.65 -8.45 8.83
C ILE A 59 -8.99 -7.75 10.00
N LYS A 60 -8.14 -8.49 10.72
CA LYS A 60 -7.48 -7.98 11.92
C LYS A 60 -6.34 -7.02 11.60
N HIS A 61 -5.47 -7.39 10.66
CA HIS A 61 -4.34 -6.57 10.23
C HIS A 61 -4.57 -6.05 8.80
N LYS A 62 -4.95 -4.77 8.69
CA LYS A 62 -5.27 -4.12 7.43
C LYS A 62 -4.15 -3.19 6.99
N CYS A 63 -3.68 -3.37 5.76
CA CYS A 63 -2.69 -2.49 5.15
C CYS A 63 -3.20 -1.97 3.79
N ILE A 64 -2.69 -0.83 3.37
CA ILE A 64 -2.90 -0.29 2.02
C ILE A 64 -1.60 -0.38 1.24
N THR A 65 -1.68 -0.84 -0.01
CA THR A 65 -0.55 -0.84 -0.94
C THR A 65 -0.86 0.07 -2.12
N ALA A 66 -0.36 1.29 -2.08
CA ALA A 66 -0.35 2.21 -3.21
C ALA A 66 0.86 1.95 -4.11
N GLN A 67 0.95 0.73 -4.64
CA GLN A 67 2.03 0.30 -5.51
C GLN A 67 1.50 -0.62 -6.63
N PRO A 68 1.52 -0.19 -7.90
CA PRO A 68 2.00 1.13 -8.34
C PRO A 68 1.01 2.25 -8.02
N LEU A 69 1.52 3.39 -7.54
CA LEU A 69 0.78 4.65 -7.47
C LEU A 69 0.83 5.35 -8.84
N LEU A 70 -0.33 5.67 -9.41
CA LEU A 70 -0.44 6.18 -10.79
C LEU A 70 -0.90 7.63 -10.88
N GLU A 71 -1.40 8.20 -9.80
CA GLU A 71 -1.82 9.59 -9.69
C GLU A 71 -1.77 10.05 -8.23
N LYS A 72 -2.03 11.33 -7.99
CA LYS A 72 -2.24 11.85 -6.63
C LYS A 72 -3.51 11.24 -6.03
N VAL A 73 -3.42 10.72 -4.80
CA VAL A 73 -4.56 10.11 -4.09
C VAL A 73 -4.69 10.69 -2.69
N ASN A 74 -5.93 11.01 -2.30
CA ASN A 74 -6.32 11.31 -0.93
C ASN A 74 -7.01 10.11 -0.30
N ILE A 75 -6.35 9.55 0.71
CA ILE A 75 -6.81 8.43 1.54
C ILE A 75 -7.08 8.83 3.00
N GLU A 76 -6.97 10.11 3.37
CA GLU A 76 -7.05 10.56 4.78
C GLU A 76 -8.31 10.05 5.49
N LYS A 77 -9.47 10.10 4.81
CA LYS A 77 -10.76 9.58 5.32
C LYS A 77 -10.83 8.05 5.47
N TYR A 78 -9.82 7.32 5.00
CA TYR A 78 -9.77 5.86 4.94
C TYR A 78 -8.71 5.24 5.85
N LEU A 79 -7.93 6.05 6.57
CA LEU A 79 -6.79 5.56 7.36
C LEU A 79 -7.16 4.94 8.71
N LYS A 80 -8.43 5.03 9.12
CA LYS A 80 -8.89 4.38 10.35
C LYS A 80 -8.68 2.86 10.26
N ASP A 81 -8.10 2.28 11.33
CA ASP A 81 -7.81 0.85 11.47
C ASP A 81 -6.83 0.28 10.42
N ILE A 82 -6.08 1.16 9.73
CA ILE A 82 -4.98 0.78 8.84
C ILE A 82 -3.67 0.80 9.62
N GLU A 83 -2.92 -0.30 9.56
CA GLU A 83 -1.65 -0.43 10.28
C GLU A 83 -0.46 0.12 9.49
N LEU A 84 -0.51 0.03 8.16
CA LEU A 84 0.58 0.43 7.27
C LEU A 84 0.07 0.83 5.90
N VAL A 85 0.61 1.93 5.37
CA VAL A 85 0.50 2.31 3.96
C VAL A 85 1.86 2.18 3.28
N VAL A 86 1.91 1.38 2.23
CA VAL A 86 3.10 1.18 1.39
C VAL A 86 2.92 1.91 0.08
N VAL A 87 3.88 2.73 -0.33
CA VAL A 87 3.86 3.45 -1.61
C VAL A 87 5.04 3.03 -2.48
N GLY A 88 4.78 2.88 -3.79
CA GLY A 88 5.86 2.72 -4.77
C GLY A 88 5.42 2.81 -6.22
N GLY A 89 6.39 2.83 -7.13
CA GLY A 89 6.18 2.95 -8.58
C GLY A 89 6.29 1.62 -9.33
N GLU A 90 6.18 1.70 -10.66
CA GLU A 90 6.37 0.58 -11.59
C GLU A 90 7.85 0.34 -11.91
N SER A 91 8.22 -0.91 -12.20
CA SER A 91 9.59 -1.34 -12.51
C SER A 91 9.67 -2.01 -13.89
N ASP A 92 9.42 -1.23 -14.94
CA ASP A 92 9.50 -1.70 -16.34
C ASP A 92 9.95 -0.56 -17.26
N ASN A 93 10.36 -0.87 -18.50
CA ASN A 93 10.72 0.09 -19.55
C ASN A 93 9.53 1.00 -19.93
N ASN A 94 8.30 0.49 -19.85
CA ASN A 94 7.08 1.26 -20.13
C ASN A 94 6.37 1.70 -18.84
N ALA A 95 7.09 1.76 -17.71
CA ALA A 95 6.54 2.22 -16.44
C ALA A 95 5.87 3.59 -16.59
N ARG A 96 4.76 3.81 -15.91
CA ARG A 96 4.21 5.16 -15.77
C ARG A 96 5.03 5.94 -14.75
N THR A 97 4.92 7.26 -14.86
CA THR A 97 5.64 8.17 -13.99
C THR A 97 5.12 8.09 -12.56
N LEU A 98 6.03 7.94 -11.61
CA LEU A 98 5.75 8.18 -10.20
C LEU A 98 6.28 9.58 -9.84
N ASP A 99 5.39 10.44 -9.37
CA ASP A 99 5.76 11.75 -8.82
C ASP A 99 6.05 11.65 -7.32
N TYR A 100 7.20 12.15 -6.91
CA TYR A 100 7.63 12.17 -5.52
C TYR A 100 6.70 13.01 -4.62
N ASP A 101 6.07 14.06 -5.14
CA ASP A 101 5.14 14.89 -4.36
C ASP A 101 3.89 14.09 -3.97
N TRP A 102 3.45 13.14 -4.79
CA TRP A 102 2.33 12.26 -4.44
C TRP A 102 2.71 11.30 -3.30
N VAL A 103 3.96 10.83 -3.28
CA VAL A 103 4.51 9.99 -2.20
C VAL A 103 4.53 10.76 -0.88
N LEU A 104 5.04 12.00 -0.90
CA LEU A 104 5.10 12.87 0.28
C LEU A 104 3.70 13.25 0.78
N ASP A 105 2.75 13.47 -0.13
CA ASP A 105 1.37 13.79 0.22
C ASP A 105 0.71 12.62 0.99
N ILE A 106 0.83 11.38 0.50
CA ILE A 106 0.33 10.18 1.21
C ILE A 106 1.03 10.01 2.56
N ARG A 107 2.35 10.20 2.62
CA ARG A 107 3.10 10.16 3.89
C ARG A 107 2.51 11.15 4.90
N ASN A 108 2.26 12.39 4.49
CA ASN A 108 1.73 13.42 5.39
C ASN A 108 0.31 13.07 5.87
N GLN A 109 -0.53 12.46 5.02
CA GLN A 109 -1.82 11.92 5.44
C GLN A 109 -1.65 10.82 6.51
N CYS A 110 -0.69 9.91 6.32
CA CYS A 110 -0.39 8.85 7.30
C CYS A 110 0.13 9.40 8.63
N VAL A 111 1.04 10.38 8.60
CA VAL A 111 1.56 11.06 9.80
C VAL A 111 0.43 11.72 10.58
N LYS A 112 -0.47 12.45 9.90
CA LYS A 112 -1.64 13.09 10.55
C LYS A 112 -2.57 12.07 11.22
N ALA A 113 -2.75 10.92 10.59
CA ALA A 113 -3.62 9.86 11.09
C ALA A 113 -2.94 8.92 12.09
N ASN A 114 -1.64 9.12 12.39
CA ASN A 114 -0.84 8.19 13.18
C ASN A 114 -0.92 6.76 12.60
N VAL A 115 -0.58 6.60 11.32
CA VAL A 115 -0.47 5.31 10.61
C VAL A 115 0.95 5.14 10.07
N ASN A 116 1.51 3.93 10.17
CA ASN A 116 2.85 3.67 9.64
C ASN A 116 2.89 3.87 8.12
N PHE A 117 4.03 4.32 7.60
CA PHE A 117 4.23 4.60 6.19
C PHE A 117 5.58 4.07 5.71
N GLU A 118 5.57 3.39 4.57
CA GLU A 118 6.77 2.90 3.88
C GLU A 118 6.81 3.42 2.45
N PHE A 119 7.86 4.15 2.09
CA PHE A 119 8.21 4.38 0.68
C PHE A 119 9.13 3.26 0.21
N ARG A 120 8.55 2.26 -0.46
CA ARG A 120 9.23 1.00 -0.77
C ARG A 120 10.13 1.09 -1.99
N GLN A 121 9.67 1.77 -3.04
CA GLN A 121 10.32 1.74 -4.34
C GLN A 121 9.98 2.96 -5.20
N CYS A 122 10.97 3.55 -5.86
CA CYS A 122 10.74 4.52 -6.94
C CYS A 122 10.03 3.88 -8.15
N GLY A 123 9.61 4.69 -9.12
CA GLY A 123 9.29 4.21 -10.47
C GLY A 123 10.53 4.22 -11.37
N THR A 124 10.56 3.40 -12.43
CA THR A 124 11.58 3.54 -13.50
C THR A 124 11.61 4.97 -14.02
N HIS A 125 10.43 5.56 -14.24
CA HIS A 125 10.23 6.97 -14.55
C HIS A 125 9.82 7.69 -13.27
N PHE A 126 10.74 8.45 -12.67
CA PHE A 126 10.54 9.10 -11.38
C PHE A 126 10.66 10.62 -11.52
N ILE A 127 9.62 11.36 -11.13
CA ILE A 127 9.66 12.83 -11.06
C ILE A 127 10.02 13.25 -9.64
N LYS A 128 10.99 14.14 -9.53
CA LYS A 128 11.33 14.84 -8.28
C LYS A 128 11.74 16.26 -8.60
N ASP A 129 11.20 17.23 -7.86
CA ASP A 129 11.48 18.67 -8.04
C ASP A 129 11.24 19.13 -9.50
N GLY A 130 10.18 18.62 -10.14
CA GLY A 130 9.84 18.91 -11.53
C GLY A 130 10.75 18.26 -12.59
N LYS A 131 11.76 17.48 -12.18
CA LYS A 131 12.69 16.80 -13.09
C LYS A 131 12.38 15.31 -13.20
N LEU A 132 12.36 14.79 -14.42
CA LEU A 132 12.25 13.36 -14.71
C LEU A 132 13.62 12.67 -14.60
N TYR A 133 13.65 11.55 -13.88
CA TYR A 133 14.78 10.65 -13.73
C TYR A 133 14.39 9.27 -14.26
N ASN A 134 15.26 8.69 -15.11
CA ASN A 134 15.13 7.33 -15.60
C ASN A 134 16.04 6.43 -14.76
N LEU A 135 15.47 5.75 -13.78
CA LEU A 135 16.19 4.93 -12.82
C LEU A 135 16.28 3.47 -13.31
N GLN A 136 17.41 2.82 -13.03
CA GLN A 136 17.58 1.40 -13.32
C GLN A 136 16.74 0.56 -12.35
N VAL A 137 16.09 -0.50 -12.84
CA VAL A 137 15.21 -1.36 -12.03
C VAL A 137 15.91 -1.88 -10.75
N LYS A 138 17.18 -2.27 -10.86
CA LYS A 138 18.00 -2.75 -9.73
C LYS A 138 18.22 -1.71 -8.63
N ASP A 139 18.08 -0.42 -8.95
CA ASP A 139 18.36 0.68 -8.04
C ASP A 139 17.08 1.25 -7.40
N LEU A 140 15.87 0.91 -7.87
CA LEU A 140 14.63 1.57 -7.44
C LEU A 140 14.36 1.47 -5.92
N CYS A 141 14.50 0.28 -5.34
CA CYS A 141 14.32 0.08 -3.90
C CYS A 141 15.45 0.74 -3.10
N LYS A 142 16.69 0.70 -3.62
CA LYS A 142 17.85 1.32 -2.97
C LYS A 142 17.68 2.84 -2.91
N GLN A 143 17.28 3.46 -4.03
CA GLN A 143 17.05 4.90 -4.11
C GLN A 143 15.91 5.32 -3.18
N ALA A 144 14.77 4.59 -3.16
CA ALA A 144 13.67 4.89 -2.24
C ALA A 144 14.10 4.87 -0.76
N LYS A 145 14.91 3.87 -0.35
CA LYS A 145 15.45 3.78 1.01
C LYS A 145 16.38 4.95 1.37
N LEU A 146 17.20 5.42 0.43
CA LEU A 146 18.13 6.54 0.66
C LEU A 146 17.40 7.86 0.96
N VAL A 147 16.15 8.01 0.52
CA VAL A 147 15.35 9.21 0.81
C VAL A 147 14.97 9.29 2.29
N ASN A 148 14.92 8.15 3.00
CA ASN A 148 14.71 8.06 4.45
C ASN A 148 13.44 8.80 4.95
N ILE A 149 12.31 8.56 4.30
CA ILE A 149 11.01 9.20 4.64
C ILE A 149 9.99 8.26 5.29
N ASN A 150 10.37 7.02 5.59
CA ASN A 150 9.49 6.10 6.31
C ASN A 150 9.09 6.70 7.66
N TYR A 151 7.87 6.40 8.09
CA TYR A 151 7.32 6.85 9.36
C TYR A 151 6.79 5.63 10.11
N ASN A 152 7.29 5.43 11.33
CA ASN A 152 6.89 4.34 12.21
C ASN A 152 6.49 4.93 13.57
N ILE A 153 5.52 4.30 14.23
CA ILE A 153 4.96 4.71 15.53
C ILE A 153 5.43 3.77 16.62
#